data_AF-A0A7X5U3Z0-F1
#
_entry.id   AF-A0A7X5U3Z0-F1
#
_cell.length_a   1.000
_cell.length_b   1.000
_cell.length_c   1.000
_cell.angle_alpha   90.00
_cell.angle_beta   90.00
_cell.angle_gamma   90.00
#
_symmetry.space_group_name_H-M   'P 1'
#
loop_
_entity.id
_entity.type
_entity.pdbx_description
1 polymer ?
#
loop_
_entity_poly.entity_id
_entity_poly.type
_entity_poly.pdbx_seq_one_letter_code
_entity_poly.pdbx_strand_id
1 'polypeptide(L)'
;MTVALAILILLAPFALAITLGWLANRSHVLRLHLDQFRVPVSAWDRVFDIDPDASRSSGDSDAARIQHDLDAIRTRFEESPAWPSSGVLGERR
;
A
#
# COMPACT_ATOMS: atom_id res chain seq x y z
N MET A 1 -28.05 -24.17 27.74
CA MET A 1 -27.44 -23.26 26.75
C MET A 1 -28.54 -22.37 26.20
N THR A 2 -28.40 -21.04 26.27
CA THR A 2 -29.43 -20.10 25.82
C THR A 2 -29.04 -19.47 24.49
N VAL A 3 -30.00 -19.24 23.60
CA VAL A 3 -29.77 -18.61 22.27
C VAL A 3 -29.10 -17.23 22.42
N ALA A 4 -29.47 -16.48 23.45
CA ALA A 4 -28.84 -15.20 23.78
C ALA A 4 -27.33 -15.32 24.03
N LEU A 5 -26.87 -16.38 24.72
CA LEU A 5 -25.45 -16.63 24.95
C LEU A 5 -24.70 -16.89 23.63
N ALA A 6 -25.30 -17.63 22.71
CA ALA A 6 -24.70 -17.91 21.41
C ALA A 6 -24.53 -16.64 20.56
N ILE A 7 -25.53 -15.76 20.56
CA ILE A 7 -25.47 -14.47 19.86
C ILE A 7 -24.39 -13.57 20.47
N LEU A 8 -24.28 -13.51 21.80
CA LEU A 8 -23.25 -12.72 22.46
C LEU A 8 -21.84 -13.20 22.12
N ILE A 9 -21.61 -14.52 22.08
CA ILE A 9 -20.33 -15.09 21.68
C ILE A 9 -20.01 -14.75 20.22
N LEU A 10 -21.01 -14.79 19.33
CA LEU A 10 -20.83 -14.46 17.91
C LEU A 10 -20.51 -12.97 17.69
N LEU A 11 -21.10 -12.09 18.48
CA LEU A 11 -20.89 -10.65 18.40
C LEU A 11 -19.65 -10.16 19.15
N ALA A 12 -19.14 -10.94 20.11
CA ALA A 12 -17.97 -10.59 20.92
C ALA A 12 -16.73 -10.12 20.11
N PRO A 13 -16.27 -10.83 19.06
CA PRO A 13 -15.09 -10.39 18.30
C PRO A 13 -15.32 -9.07 17.56
N PHE A 14 -16.55 -8.82 17.07
CA PHE A 14 -16.90 -7.57 16.41
C PHE A 14 -16.95 -6.40 17.39
N ALA A 15 -17.58 -6.61 18.54
CA ALA A 15 -17.59 -5.61 19.61
C ALA A 15 -16.17 -5.28 20.09
N LEU A 16 -15.30 -6.29 20.19
CA LEU A 16 -13.88 -6.11 20.54
C LEU A 16 -13.14 -5.30 19.46
N ALA A 17 -13.31 -5.62 18.18
CA ALA A 17 -12.67 -4.89 17.08
C ALA A 17 -13.14 -3.42 17.04
N ILE A 18 -14.44 -3.17 17.21
CA ILE A 18 -15.03 -1.82 17.23
C ILE A 18 -14.49 -1.01 18.41
N THR A 19 -14.45 -1.60 19.61
CA THR A 19 -13.95 -0.90 20.80
C THR A 19 -12.46 -0.58 20.70
N LEU A 20 -11.65 -1.51 20.18
CA LEU A 20 -10.23 -1.27 19.91
C LEU A 20 -10.01 -0.18 18.86
N GLY A 21 -10.75 -0.23 17.74
CA GLY A 21 -10.66 0.78 16.69
C GLY A 21 -11.09 2.17 17.16
N TRP A 22 -12.16 2.25 17.95
CA TRP A 22 -12.64 3.51 18.53
C TRP A 22 -11.64 4.09 19.54
N LEU A 23 -11.10 3.25 20.44
CA LEU A 23 -10.12 3.67 21.44
C LEU A 23 -8.81 4.13 20.76
N ALA A 24 -8.37 3.39 19.74
CA ALA A 24 -7.23 3.73 18.91
C ALA A 24 -7.42 5.09 18.21
N ASN A 25 -8.58 5.32 17.59
CA ASN A 25 -8.89 6.59 16.92
C ASN A 25 -8.95 7.76 17.91
N ARG A 26 -9.53 7.57 19.10
CA ARG A 26 -9.60 8.60 20.15
C ARG A 26 -8.21 8.97 20.69
N SER A 27 -7.31 8.00 20.76
CA SER A 27 -5.95 8.22 21.25
C SER A 27 -5.02 8.91 20.23
N HIS A 28 -5.39 8.98 18.94
CA HIS A 28 -4.48 9.38 17.85
C HIS A 28 -3.14 8.62 17.82
N VAL A 29 -2.98 7.52 18.59
CA VAL A 29 -1.74 6.74 18.68
C VAL A 29 -1.60 5.78 17.50
N LEU A 30 -2.71 5.25 16.96
CA LEU A 30 -2.72 4.55 15.68
C LEU A 30 -2.91 5.55 14.53
N ARG A 31 -2.01 6.53 14.42
CA ARG A 31 -1.71 7.09 13.10
C ARG A 31 -0.91 6.03 12.37
N LEU A 32 -1.60 5.02 11.84
CA LEU A 32 -1.07 4.17 10.78
C LEU A 32 -0.87 5.09 9.58
N HIS A 33 0.23 5.83 9.59
CA HIS A 33 0.59 6.71 8.50
C HIS A 33 0.94 5.76 7.35
N LEU A 34 0.25 5.82 6.22
CA LEU A 34 0.61 5.00 5.05
C LEU A 34 2.09 5.22 4.65
N ASP A 35 2.66 6.36 5.01
CA ASP A 35 4.08 6.67 4.88
C ASP A 35 5.00 5.83 5.78
N GLN A 36 4.48 5.17 6.84
CA GLN A 36 5.25 4.23 7.67
C GLN A 36 5.51 2.89 6.95
N PHE A 37 4.67 2.56 5.95
CA PHE A 37 4.87 1.43 5.05
C PHE A 37 5.59 1.86 3.77
N ARG A 38 5.91 3.15 3.62
CA ARG A 38 6.86 3.62 2.64
C ARG A 38 8.20 3.08 3.09
N VAL A 39 8.52 1.87 2.61
CA VAL A 39 9.85 1.30 2.78
C VAL A 39 10.79 2.35 2.20
N PRO A 40 11.60 3.03 3.03
CA PRO A 40 12.51 4.01 2.48
C PRO A 40 13.40 3.20 1.56
N VAL A 41 13.55 3.64 0.31
CA VAL A 41 14.43 3.00 -0.67
C VAL A 41 15.81 2.71 -0.03
N SER A 42 16.24 3.55 0.93
CA SER A 42 17.44 3.40 1.77
C SER A 42 17.57 2.08 2.55
N ALA A 43 16.49 1.41 2.91
CA ALA A 43 16.56 0.12 3.60
C ALA A 43 16.99 -1.01 2.66
N TRP A 44 16.64 -0.91 1.37
CA TRP A 44 17.08 -1.82 0.32
C TRP A 44 18.41 -1.37 -0.33
N ASP A 45 18.67 -0.07 -0.37
CA ASP A 45 19.89 0.55 -0.92
C ASP A 45 21.17 0.06 -0.23
N ARG A 46 21.13 -0.09 1.11
CA ARG A 46 22.26 -0.64 1.90
C ARG A 46 22.47 -2.15 1.72
N VAL A 47 21.44 -2.87 1.25
CA VAL A 47 21.54 -4.32 1.00
C VAL A 47 22.16 -4.59 -0.37
N PHE A 48 22.06 -3.63 -1.31
CA PHE A 48 22.50 -3.79 -2.69
C PHE A 48 23.70 -2.92 -3.12
N ASP A 49 24.37 -2.24 -2.18
CA ASP A 49 25.58 -1.42 -2.43
C ASP A 49 25.39 -0.45 -3.61
N ILE A 50 24.22 0.21 -3.63
CA ILE A 50 23.91 1.24 -4.62
C ILE A 50 24.54 2.55 -4.12
N ASP A 51 25.22 3.25 -5.03
CA ASP A 51 26.02 4.45 -4.75
C ASP A 51 25.31 5.42 -3.76
N PRO A 52 25.96 5.82 -2.65
CA PRO A 52 25.37 6.69 -1.61
C PRO A 52 25.02 8.11 -2.11
N ASP A 53 25.50 8.49 -3.29
CA ASP A 53 25.17 9.76 -3.94
C ASP A 53 23.91 9.67 -4.83
N ALA A 54 23.47 8.45 -5.20
CA ALA A 54 22.23 8.23 -5.94
C ALA A 54 20.99 8.45 -5.05
N SER A 55 21.09 8.12 -3.76
CA SER A 55 19.96 8.16 -2.82
C SER A 55 19.43 9.59 -2.54
N ARG A 56 20.28 10.62 -2.72
CA ARG A 56 19.91 12.04 -2.50
C ARG A 56 19.11 12.64 -3.66
N SER A 57 19.28 12.13 -4.88
CA SER A 57 18.55 12.59 -6.07
C SER A 57 17.36 11.68 -6.41
N SER A 58 17.42 10.40 -6.03
CA SER A 58 16.43 9.38 -6.37
C SER A 58 15.10 9.58 -5.63
N GLY A 59 15.12 9.96 -4.34
CA GLY A 59 13.90 10.00 -3.51
C GLY A 59 12.77 10.90 -4.03
N ASP A 60 13.11 12.12 -4.46
CA ASP A 60 12.11 13.10 -4.95
C ASP A 60 11.87 12.96 -6.46
N SER A 61 12.90 12.62 -7.23
CA SER A 61 12.79 12.47 -8.69
C SER A 61 12.00 11.21 -9.08
N ASP A 62 12.22 10.10 -8.36
CA ASP A 62 11.46 8.88 -8.60
C ASP A 62 10.02 9.02 -8.13
N ALA A 63 9.75 9.80 -7.08
CA ALA A 63 8.38 10.07 -6.64
C ALA A 63 7.58 10.82 -7.72
N ALA A 64 8.17 11.85 -8.34
CA ALA A 64 7.53 12.57 -9.45
C ALA A 64 7.33 11.69 -10.68
N ARG A 65 8.30 10.81 -11.00
CA ARG A 65 8.19 9.85 -12.11
C ARG A 65 7.07 8.84 -11.86
N ILE A 66 7.03 8.24 -10.67
CA ILE A 66 5.98 7.26 -10.30
C ILE A 66 4.60 7.91 -10.34
N GLN A 67 4.47 9.14 -9.85
CA GLN A 67 3.19 9.85 -9.90
C GLN A 67 2.74 10.12 -11.35
N HIS A 68 3.68 10.49 -12.22
CA HIS A 68 3.41 10.65 -13.65
C HIS A 68 2.98 9.33 -14.32
N ASP A 69 3.69 8.23 -14.04
CA ASP A 69 3.38 6.91 -14.60
C ASP A 69 1.98 6.42 -14.15
N LEU A 70 1.62 6.66 -12.88
CA LEU A 70 0.29 6.33 -12.35
C LEU A 70 -0.82 7.15 -13.01
N ASP A 71 -0.58 8.45 -13.21
CA ASP A 71 -1.54 9.32 -13.93
C ASP A 71 -1.70 8.87 -15.39
N ALA A 72 -0.62 8.49 -16.07
CA ALA A 72 -0.66 7.98 -17.45
C ALA A 72 -1.42 6.65 -17.56
N ILE A 73 -1.27 5.76 -16.57
CA ILE A 73 -2.05 4.52 -16.49
C ILE A 73 -3.52 4.86 -16.29
N ARG A 74 -3.85 5.78 -15.37
CA ARG A 74 -5.22 6.18 -15.09
C ARG A 74 -5.91 6.75 -16.33
N THR A 75 -5.31 7.73 -17.01
CA THR A 75 -5.91 8.35 -18.20
C THR A 75 -6.14 7.32 -19.31
N ARG A 76 -5.20 6.40 -19.51
CA ARG A 76 -5.37 5.30 -20.46
C ARG A 76 -6.56 4.42 -20.13
N PHE A 77 -6.78 4.08 -18.85
CA PHE A 77 -7.93 3.26 -18.45
C PHE A 77 -9.26 4.03 -18.53
N GLU A 78 -9.25 5.34 -18.32
CA GLU A 78 -10.42 6.21 -18.51
C GLU A 78 -10.84 6.29 -19.98
N GLU A 79 -9.87 6.42 -20.90
CA GLU A 79 -10.13 6.50 -22.34
C GLU A 79 -10.36 5.12 -22.98
N SER A 80 -9.64 4.09 -22.52
CA SER A 80 -9.67 2.74 -23.07
C SER A 80 -9.53 1.70 -21.94
N PRO A 81 -10.64 1.16 -21.42
CA PRO A 81 -10.62 0.22 -20.30
C PRO A 81 -10.20 -1.19 -20.76
N ALA A 82 -8.97 -1.30 -21.26
CA ALA A 82 -8.36 -2.53 -21.72
C ALA A 82 -6.99 -2.70 -21.06
N TRP A 83 -6.80 -3.86 -20.45
CA TRP A 83 -5.50 -4.24 -19.89
C TRP A 83 -4.44 -4.28 -21.00
N PRO A 84 -3.22 -3.76 -20.74
CA PRO A 84 -2.12 -3.92 -21.70
C PRO A 84 -1.83 -5.41 -21.87
N SER A 85 -2.03 -5.93 -23.08
CA SER A 85 -1.52 -7.25 -23.43
C SER A 85 0.00 -7.14 -23.60
N SER A 86 0.75 -8.09 -23.06
CA SER A 86 2.19 -8.16 -23.29
C SER A 86 2.42 -8.34 -24.79
N GLY A 87 2.82 -7.28 -25.50
CA GLY A 87 3.01 -7.28 -26.95
C GLY A 87 4.13 -8.21 -27.46
N VAL A 88 4.85 -8.88 -26.56
CA VAL A 88 5.87 -9.87 -26.89
C VAL A 88 5.33 -11.27 -26.58
N LEU A 89 4.54 -11.82 -27.51
CA LEU A 89 4.43 -13.27 -27.70
C LEU A 89 5.50 -13.69 -28.70
N GLY A 90 6.73 -13.91 -28.22
CA GLY A 90 7.79 -14.36 -29.10
C GLY A 90 9.11 -14.47 -28.38
N GLU A 91 9.56 -15.70 -28.20
CA GLU A 91 10.95 -16.01 -27.86
C GLU A 91 11.80 -15.51 -29.04
N ARG A 92 12.56 -14.41 -28.86
CA ARG A 92 13.58 -14.02 -29.83
C ARG A 92 14.68 -15.08 -29.77
N ARG A 93 14.60 -16.07 -30.66
CA ARG A 93 15.70 -16.98 -30.98
C ARG A 93 16.58 -16.38 -32.07
#